data_AF-A0A497NK50-F1
#
_entry.id   AF-A0A497NK50-F1
#
_cell.length_a   1.000
_cell.length_b   1.000
_cell.length_c   1.000
_cell.angle_alpha   90.00
_cell.angle_beta   90.00
_cell.angle_gamma   90.00
#
_symmetry.space_group_name_H-M   'P 1'
#
loop_
_entity.id
_entity.type
_entity.pdbx_description
1 polymer ?
#
loop_
_entity_poly.entity_id
_entity_poly.type
_entity_poly.pdbx_seq_one_letter_code
_entity_poly.pdbx_strand_id
1 'polypeptide(L)' 'MSPREMESKSTGSESRLEVIGRDDNGDFIVKHHPTGNICVIEDTFAEMFPLWLGRILITAET' A
#
# COMPACT_ATOMS: atom_id res chain seq x y z
N MET A 1 1.04 22.70 16.06
CA MET A 1 1.18 21.47 15.26
C MET A 1 2.37 21.66 14.33
N SER A 2 3.46 20.95 14.58
CA SER A 2 4.71 21.13 13.85
C SER A 2 4.67 20.27 12.57
N PRO A 3 5.09 20.78 11.40
CA PRO A 3 5.12 20.01 10.15
C PRO A 3 5.95 18.71 10.21
N ARG A 4 6.73 18.50 11.28
CA ARG A 4 7.57 17.32 11.49
C ARG A 4 6.80 16.06 11.90
N GLU A 5 5.54 16.17 12.32
CA GLU A 5 4.73 15.02 12.75
C GLU A 5 4.10 14.25 11.59
N MET A 6 4.33 14.69 10.34
CA MET A 6 3.89 14.00 9.12
C MET A 6 5.02 13.25 8.41
N GLU A 7 6.10 12.92 9.12
CA GLU A 7 6.92 11.79 8.69
C GLU A 7 6.17 10.52 9.04
N SER A 8 5.49 9.95 8.04
CA SER A 8 5.05 8.57 8.05
C SER A 8 6.23 7.71 8.48
N LYS A 9 6.28 7.31 9.75
CA LYS A 9 7.26 6.38 10.30
C LYS A 9 6.94 4.99 9.73
N SER A 10 7.21 4.82 8.45
CA SER A 10 7.31 3.52 7.80
C SER A 10 8.59 2.89 8.33
N THR A 11 8.54 2.30 9.52
CA THR A 11 9.39 1.16 9.84
C THR A 11 8.86 -0.03 9.04
N GLY A 12 8.96 0.05 7.72
CA GLY A 12 8.67 -1.05 6.81
C GLY A 12 10.00 -1.39 6.18
N SER A 13 10.48 -2.61 6.37
CA SER A 13 11.42 -3.19 5.41
C SER A 13 10.91 -2.81 4.02
N GLU A 14 11.72 -2.15 3.19
CA GLU A 14 11.34 -1.85 1.81
C GLU A 14 10.81 -3.16 1.20
N SER A 15 9.49 -3.27 1.08
CA SER A 15 8.83 -4.46 0.54
C SER A 15 9.06 -4.39 -0.96
N ARG A 16 10.28 -4.78 -1.35
CA ARG A 16 10.79 -4.63 -2.70
C ARG A 16 10.08 -5.65 -3.59
N LEU A 17 9.02 -5.17 -4.24
CA LEU A 17 8.28 -5.88 -5.28
C LEU A 17 8.94 -5.60 -6.63
N GLU A 18 9.13 -6.65 -7.42
CA GLU A 18 9.67 -6.56 -8.78
C GLU A 18 8.72 -7.25 -9.75
N VAL A 19 8.35 -6.57 -10.83
CA VAL A 19 7.60 -7.17 -11.94
C VAL A 19 8.59 -7.98 -12.77
N ILE A 20 8.42 -9.29 -12.80
CA ILE A 20 9.32 -10.21 -13.52
C ILE A 20 8.78 -10.63 -14.88
N GLY A 21 7.52 -10.30 -15.18
CA GLY A 21 6.89 -10.60 -16.46
C GLY A 21 5.40 -10.32 -16.45
N ARG A 22 4.73 -10.80 -17.51
CA ARG A 22 3.27 -10.84 -17.63
C ARG A 22 2.83 -12.25 -18.00
N ASP A 23 1.64 -12.64 -17.57
CA ASP A 23 1.04 -13.92 -17.95
C ASP A 23 0.34 -13.83 -19.32
N ASP A 24 -0.31 -14.93 -19.74
CA ASP A 24 -1.02 -15.01 -21.02
C ASP A 24 -2.27 -14.10 -21.08
N ASN A 25 -2.80 -13.68 -19.93
CA ASN A 25 -3.95 -12.77 -19.80
C ASN A 25 -3.51 -11.29 -19.81
N GLY A 26 -2.21 -11.03 -19.67
CA GLY A 26 -1.63 -9.69 -19.58
C GLY A 26 -1.41 -9.20 -18.15
N ASP A 27 -1.73 -10.01 -17.14
CA ASP A 27 -1.59 -9.70 -15.73
C ASP A 27 -0.12 -9.73 -15.30
N PHE A 28 0.22 -8.99 -14.25
CA PHE A 28 1.60 -8.86 -13.78
C PHE A 28 2.03 -10.07 -12.97
N ILE A 29 3.20 -10.63 -13.30
CA ILE A 29 3.87 -11.60 -12.43
C ILE A 29 4.84 -10.83 -11.55
N VAL A 30 4.59 -10.82 -10.25
CA VAL A 30 5.34 -10.01 -9.27
C VAL A 30 6.06 -10.90 -8.27
N LYS A 31 7.33 -10.60 -8.04
CA LYS A 31 8.18 -11.24 -7.04
C LYS A 31 8.37 -10.33 -5.84
N HIS A 32 8.11 -10.86 -4.65
CA HIS A 32 8.50 -10.22 -3.40
C HIS A 32 9.93 -10.64 -3.03
N HIS A 33 10.89 -9.70 -3.09
CA HIS A 33 12.31 -10.01 -2.82
C HIS A 33 12.56 -10.63 -1.43
N PRO A 34 12.01 -10.10 -0.33
CA PRO A 34 12.29 -10.63 1.01
C PRO A 34 11.83 -12.08 1.23
N THR A 35 10.69 -12.49 0.65
CA THR A 35 10.15 -13.86 0.88
C THR A 35 10.37 -14.79 -0.31
N GLY A 36 10.74 -14.26 -1.48
CA GLY A 36 10.84 -15.01 -2.73
C GLY A 36 9.49 -15.42 -3.32
N ASN A 37 8.36 -15.04 -2.69
CA ASN A 37 7.03 -15.39 -3.16
C ASN A 37 6.77 -14.74 -4.52
N ILE A 38 6.10 -15.49 -5.40
CA ILE A 38 5.63 -15.02 -6.70
C ILE A 38 4.11 -15.06 -6.67
N CYS A 39 3.49 -13.95 -7.07
CA CYS A 39 2.05 -13.86 -7.25
C CYS A 39 1.71 -13.21 -8.59
N VAL A 40 0.51 -13.51 -9.08
CA VAL A 40 -0.08 -12.80 -10.22
C VAL A 40 -0.92 -11.65 -9.67
N ILE A 41 -0.74 -10.45 -10.19
CA ILE A 41 -1.51 -9.24 -9.87
C ILE A 41 -2.24 -8.82 -11.15
N GLU A 42 -3.56 -8.79 -11.07
CA GLU A 42 -4.42 -8.37 -12.17
C GLU A 42 -4.08 -6.94 -12.63
N ASP A 43 -3.96 -6.71 -13.94
CA ASP A 43 -3.74 -5.36 -14.50
C ASP A 43 -5.06 -4.59 -14.53
N THR A 44 -5.51 -4.18 -13.34
CA THR A 44 -6.79 -3.52 -13.10
C THR A 44 -6.65 -2.38 -12.09
N PHE A 45 -7.73 -1.63 -11.86
CA PHE A 45 -7.76 -0.52 -10.92
C PHE A 45 -8.93 -0.63 -9.95
N ALA A 46 -8.72 -0.16 -8.72
CA ALA A 46 -9.80 -0.01 -7.75
C ALA A 46 -10.50 1.33 -7.95
N GLU A 47 -11.78 1.30 -8.31
CA GLU A 47 -12.59 2.50 -8.40
C GLU A 47 -12.95 3.03 -7.00
N MET A 48 -12.74 4.33 -6.78
CA MET A 48 -13.03 4.99 -5.50
C MET A 48 -14.06 6.11 -5.70
N PHE A 49 -14.97 6.24 -4.73
CA PHE A 49 -16.03 7.25 -4.78
C PHE A 49 -15.76 8.40 -3.80
N PRO A 50 -16.16 9.64 -4.13
CA PRO A 50 -16.08 10.76 -3.20
C PRO A 50 -16.90 10.49 -1.94
N LEU A 51 -16.31 10.75 -0.76
CA LEU A 51 -17.00 10.62 0.52
C LEU A 51 -16.57 11.74 1.47
N TRP A 52 -17.53 12.27 2.23
CA TRP A 52 -17.25 13.15 3.36
C TRP A 52 -16.95 12.30 4.59
N LEU A 53 -15.69 12.28 5.03
CA LEU A 53 -15.22 11.53 6.19
C LEU A 53 -14.64 12.48 7.24
N GLY A 54 -15.07 12.32 8.49
CA GLY A 54 -14.48 13.01 9.65
C GLY A 54 -13.57 12.09 10.44
N ARG A 55 -12.37 12.56 10.80
CA ARG A 55 -11.46 11.88 11.73
C ARG A 55 -11.32 12.72 12.99
N ILE A 56 -11.90 12.27 14.10
CA ILE A 56 -11.97 13.01 15.35
C ILE A 56 -11.28 12.21 16.47
N LEU A 57 -10.33 12.84 17.15
CA LEU A 57 -9.74 12.33 18.39
C LEU A 57 -10.57 12.83 19.56
N ILE A 58 -11.14 11.93 20.36
CA ILE A 58 -11.86 12.24 21.59
C ILE A 58 -10.90 12.05 22.75
N THR A 59 -10.79 13.06 23.62
CA THR A 59 -9.98 13.02 24.85
C THR A 59 -10.87 13.27 26.07
N ALA A 60 -10.42 12.82 27.24
CA ALA A 60 -11.03 13.08 28.54
C ALA A 60 -9.94 13.05 29.62
N GLU A 61 -10.24 13.63 30.79
CA GLU A 61 -9.43 13.40 32.00
C GLU A 61 -9.65 11.95 32.46
N THR A 62 -8.59 11.31 32.97
CA THR A 62 -8.60 9.91 33.46
C THR A 62 -9.11 9.81 34.88
#